data_AF-A0A7W1C1Q9-F1
#
_entry.id   AF-A0A7W1C1Q9-F1
#
_cell.length_a   1.000
_cell.length_b   1.000
_cell.length_c   1.000
_cell.angle_alpha   90.00
_cell.angle_beta   90.00
_cell.angle_gamma   90.00
#
_symmetry.space_group_name_H-M   'P 1'
#
loop_
_entity.id
_entity.type
_entity.pdbx_description
1 polymer ?
#
loop_
_entity_poly.entity_id
_entity_poly.type
_entity_poly.pdbx_seq_one_letter_code
_entity_poly.pdbx_strand_id
1 'polypeptide(L)'
;MPTVTPMPMPYFQGLDASGRVLTSGFVRFYEAGTGLPQTVYQDALGLVPHPDPVPLNSSGIAVIYWDASRRYKFELFNSAMVSVRSVDFLPAMPTTDLDLDLDGIAGEPILARQPAYLETGTGPGIVGRWYLTNSAAVGTSTTAGRVGFALANLLTGETGLFRVQGRLEGFSGLTTGAIIYAGTPAGTITTVVPANARVIAQADAPTSLLIAANEAIAASRLVGVLPLDVQAAITQLGAVTAPTLNGFTFNQSVASGSSPALTGTNIGGILEANIADGALLARLASAEIVAGLWTFSQPIRGADGTAAAPQYSFNTDPNTGIYREFADEVSVAAGGVKAARFFISAEGPSSFVGASGMTYVTATNKLKLITTAGLLISGLVGTASAANVNYSGGELLVVTSSRRWKTDIAPIPLERARRLLDISGVTFRSTLANDNPDQEHIGFIAEDVAVADPSLATYDAKGLPNGVNYDRVPAVLLELIKGLEARVQTLEARVQALEAGALRTST
;
A
#
# COMPACT_ATOMS: atom_id res chain seq x y z
N MET A 1 -66.95 -27.13 15.28
CA MET A 1 -66.19 -26.36 14.27
C MET A 1 -64.72 -26.61 14.53
N PRO A 2 -63.85 -26.74 13.50
CA PRO A 2 -62.43 -26.98 13.72
C PRO A 2 -61.83 -25.80 14.46
N THR A 3 -61.02 -26.07 15.48
CA THR A 3 -60.21 -25.04 16.14
C THR A 3 -59.10 -24.64 15.19
N VAL A 4 -59.20 -23.46 14.57
CA VAL A 4 -58.20 -23.00 13.60
C VAL A 4 -57.21 -22.04 14.25
N THR A 5 -55.98 -22.05 13.76
CA THR A 5 -54.90 -21.16 14.19
C THR A 5 -54.23 -20.55 12.96
N PRO A 6 -53.74 -19.30 13.01
CA PRO A 6 -52.95 -18.77 11.90
C PRO A 6 -51.74 -19.68 11.70
N MET A 7 -51.40 -19.96 10.45
CA MET A 7 -50.15 -20.65 10.17
C MET A 7 -48.97 -19.89 10.82
N PRO A 8 -47.86 -20.56 11.19
CA PRO A 8 -46.71 -19.99 11.91
C PRO A 8 -46.09 -18.72 11.30
N MET A 9 -46.51 -18.35 10.09
CA MET A 9 -46.30 -17.02 9.51
C MET A 9 -47.67 -16.36 9.29
N PRO A 10 -47.98 -15.22 9.96
CA PRO A 10 -49.31 -14.60 9.91
C PRO A 10 -49.74 -14.14 8.51
N TYR A 11 -48.80 -14.01 7.59
CA TYR A 11 -49.03 -13.87 6.16
C TYR A 11 -48.04 -14.80 5.42
N PHE A 12 -48.55 -15.73 4.61
CA PHE A 12 -47.69 -16.53 3.73
C PHE A 12 -47.25 -15.64 2.57
N GLN A 13 -45.95 -15.54 2.31
CA GLN A 13 -45.43 -14.90 1.09
C GLN A 13 -44.71 -15.94 0.23
N GLY A 14 -45.22 -16.15 -0.99
CA GLY A 14 -44.56 -16.99 -1.98
C GLY A 14 -43.35 -16.28 -2.59
N LEU A 15 -42.19 -16.92 -2.55
CA LEU A 15 -40.97 -16.46 -3.24
C LEU A 15 -40.57 -17.48 -4.31
N ASP A 16 -40.00 -17.00 -5.41
CA ASP A 16 -39.37 -17.85 -6.42
C ASP A 16 -37.99 -18.34 -5.97
N ALA A 17 -37.39 -19.25 -6.75
CA ALA A 17 -36.06 -19.82 -6.46
C ALA A 17 -34.92 -18.77 -6.45
N SER A 18 -35.17 -17.56 -6.94
CA SER A 18 -34.23 -16.43 -6.92
C SER A 18 -34.54 -15.40 -5.83
N GLY A 19 -35.49 -15.69 -4.93
CA GLY A 19 -35.86 -14.83 -3.80
C GLY A 19 -36.78 -13.66 -4.18
N ARG A 20 -37.35 -13.63 -5.39
CA ARG A 20 -38.32 -12.61 -5.80
C ARG A 20 -39.74 -13.04 -5.46
N VAL A 21 -40.62 -12.06 -5.26
CA VAL A 21 -42.04 -12.30 -4.95
C VAL A 21 -42.72 -13.03 -6.09
N LEU A 22 -43.39 -14.13 -5.76
CA LEU A 22 -44.15 -14.95 -6.70
C LEU A 22 -45.52 -14.31 -6.95
N THR A 23 -45.52 -13.27 -7.78
CA THR A 23 -46.72 -12.54 -8.20
C THR A 23 -47.73 -13.48 -8.87
N SER A 24 -48.95 -13.56 -8.35
CA SER A 24 -50.03 -14.41 -8.90
C SER A 24 -49.74 -15.93 -8.91
N GLY A 25 -49.01 -16.43 -7.91
CA GLY A 25 -48.81 -17.87 -7.69
C GLY A 25 -49.98 -18.53 -6.93
N PHE A 26 -49.85 -19.84 -6.67
CA PHE A 26 -50.85 -20.63 -5.95
C PHE A 26 -50.19 -21.50 -4.88
N VAL A 27 -50.86 -21.77 -3.76
CA VAL A 27 -50.37 -22.70 -2.73
C VAL A 27 -51.44 -23.75 -2.40
N ARG A 28 -51.04 -25.02 -2.35
CA ARG A 28 -51.91 -26.14 -1.97
C ARG A 28 -51.46 -26.74 -0.65
N PHE A 29 -52.42 -27.16 0.17
CA PHE A 29 -52.17 -27.80 1.46
C PHE A 29 -52.61 -29.27 1.44
N TYR A 30 -51.80 -30.12 2.04
CA TYR A 30 -52.06 -31.54 2.22
C TYR A 30 -51.85 -31.95 3.68
N GLU A 31 -52.36 -33.12 4.06
CA GLU A 31 -52.03 -33.75 5.32
C GLU A 31 -50.56 -34.19 5.30
N ALA A 32 -49.82 -33.92 6.40
CA ALA A 32 -48.38 -34.17 6.47
C ALA A 32 -48.03 -35.63 6.11
N GLY A 33 -46.98 -35.82 5.32
CA GLY A 33 -46.54 -37.14 4.84
C GLY A 33 -47.46 -37.80 3.80
N THR A 34 -48.52 -37.12 3.35
CA THR A 34 -49.48 -37.64 2.35
C THR A 34 -49.65 -36.70 1.16
N GLY A 35 -50.46 -37.12 0.17
CA GLY A 35 -50.94 -36.28 -0.92
C GLY A 35 -52.42 -35.90 -0.79
N LEU A 36 -53.02 -36.07 0.39
CA LEU A 36 -54.45 -35.81 0.61
C LEU A 36 -54.69 -34.32 0.84
N PRO A 37 -55.43 -33.61 -0.03
CA PRO A 37 -55.67 -32.18 0.12
C PRO A 37 -56.41 -31.85 1.41
N GLN A 38 -56.07 -30.71 2.03
CA GLN A 38 -56.68 -30.25 3.26
C GLN A 38 -57.29 -28.86 3.08
N THR A 39 -58.48 -28.68 3.66
CA THR A 39 -59.14 -27.38 3.70
C THR A 39 -58.42 -26.46 4.69
N VAL A 40 -58.14 -25.24 4.24
CA VAL A 40 -57.64 -24.12 5.04
C VAL A 40 -58.61 -22.94 4.90
N TYR A 41 -58.56 -21.99 5.83
CA TYR A 41 -59.59 -20.97 6.03
C TYR A 41 -59.04 -19.55 5.91
N GLN A 42 -59.92 -18.62 5.52
CA GLN A 42 -59.63 -17.20 5.34
C GLN A 42 -59.72 -16.41 6.64
N ASP A 43 -60.44 -16.92 7.63
CA ASP A 43 -60.73 -16.24 8.89
C ASP A 43 -60.36 -17.08 10.13
N ALA A 44 -60.13 -16.37 11.24
CA ALA A 44 -59.76 -16.97 12.52
C ALA A 44 -60.88 -17.77 13.22
N LEU A 45 -62.11 -17.74 12.70
CA LEU A 45 -63.24 -18.53 13.21
C LEU A 45 -63.44 -19.83 12.42
N GLY A 46 -62.69 -20.04 11.33
CA GLY A 46 -62.77 -21.24 10.49
C GLY A 46 -64.09 -21.35 9.72
N LEU A 47 -64.73 -20.23 9.38
CA LEU A 47 -66.06 -20.21 8.76
C LEU A 47 -66.01 -20.12 7.23
N VAL A 48 -64.98 -19.49 6.66
CA VAL A 48 -64.83 -19.24 5.24
C VAL A 48 -63.62 -20.04 4.71
N PRO A 49 -63.83 -21.15 4.00
CA PRO A 49 -62.73 -21.92 3.41
C PRO A 49 -62.10 -21.16 2.25
N HIS A 50 -60.79 -21.35 2.04
CA HIS A 50 -60.11 -20.94 0.81
C HIS A 50 -60.46 -21.88 -0.35
N PRO A 51 -60.41 -21.40 -1.60
CA PRO A 51 -60.41 -22.28 -2.77
C PRO A 51 -59.13 -23.14 -2.80
N ASP A 52 -59.20 -24.36 -3.35
CA ASP A 52 -58.04 -25.24 -3.54
C ASP A 52 -57.67 -25.32 -5.05
N PRO A 53 -56.49 -24.83 -5.47
CA PRO A 53 -55.40 -24.26 -4.65
C PRO A 53 -55.64 -22.79 -4.26
N VAL A 54 -55.02 -22.35 -3.17
CA VAL A 54 -55.17 -21.00 -2.61
C VAL A 54 -54.43 -19.99 -3.48
N PRO A 55 -55.10 -18.99 -4.09
CA PRO A 55 -54.47 -17.98 -4.91
C PRO A 55 -53.70 -16.95 -4.06
N LEU A 56 -52.51 -16.58 -4.53
CA LEU A 56 -51.74 -15.47 -3.96
C LEU A 56 -52.13 -14.15 -4.65
N ASN A 57 -52.15 -13.06 -3.89
CA ASN A 57 -52.43 -11.73 -4.47
C ASN A 57 -51.24 -11.18 -5.29
N SER A 58 -51.38 -9.96 -5.82
CA SER A 58 -50.32 -9.27 -6.59
C SER A 58 -49.03 -8.98 -5.79
N SER A 59 -49.03 -9.23 -4.48
CA SER A 59 -47.84 -9.14 -3.61
C SER A 59 -47.32 -10.52 -3.20
N GLY A 60 -47.85 -11.60 -3.79
CA GLY A 60 -47.49 -12.98 -3.48
C GLY A 60 -47.98 -13.45 -2.11
N ILE A 61 -49.00 -12.78 -1.54
CA ILE A 61 -49.45 -12.99 -0.15
C ILE A 61 -50.82 -13.67 -0.09
N ALA A 62 -51.00 -14.57 0.89
CA ALA A 62 -52.29 -15.05 1.35
C ALA A 62 -52.30 -15.18 2.89
N VAL A 63 -53.44 -14.85 3.52
CA VAL A 63 -53.69 -15.08 4.95
C VAL A 63 -54.36 -16.43 5.11
N ILE A 64 -53.80 -17.31 5.93
CA ILE A 64 -54.19 -18.73 5.97
C ILE A 64 -54.33 -19.18 7.42
N TYR A 65 -55.50 -19.71 7.74
CA TYR A 65 -55.78 -20.38 8.99
C TYR A 65 -55.95 -21.88 8.75
N TRP A 66 -55.34 -22.70 9.60
CA TRP A 66 -55.40 -24.15 9.48
C TRP A 66 -55.79 -24.82 10.79
N ASP A 67 -56.21 -26.09 10.75
CA ASP A 67 -56.68 -26.81 11.93
C ASP A 67 -55.52 -27.02 12.90
N ALA A 68 -55.67 -26.50 14.12
CA ALA A 68 -54.66 -26.55 15.16
C ALA A 68 -54.31 -27.99 15.60
N SER A 69 -55.16 -28.97 15.29
CA SER A 69 -54.95 -30.37 15.67
C SER A 69 -54.14 -31.17 14.63
N ARG A 70 -53.83 -30.60 13.47
CA ARG A 70 -53.22 -31.33 12.34
C ARG A 70 -51.83 -30.83 12.00
N ARG A 71 -51.07 -31.67 11.31
CA ARG A 71 -49.81 -31.30 10.66
C ARG A 71 -50.02 -31.21 9.17
N TYR A 72 -49.41 -30.21 8.56
CA TYR A 72 -49.65 -29.86 7.16
C TYR A 72 -48.38 -29.97 6.32
N LYS A 73 -48.57 -30.33 5.05
CA LYS A 73 -47.62 -30.10 3.97
C LYS A 73 -48.16 -28.98 3.09
N PHE A 74 -47.31 -28.06 2.64
CA PHE A 74 -47.70 -27.15 1.55
C PHE A 74 -46.81 -27.34 0.33
N GLU A 75 -47.39 -27.04 -0.82
CA GLU A 75 -46.71 -26.97 -2.11
C GLU A 75 -47.06 -25.66 -2.80
N LEU A 76 -46.03 -24.88 -3.13
CA LEU A 76 -46.10 -23.58 -3.78
C LEU A 76 -45.91 -23.76 -5.29
N PHE A 77 -46.80 -23.17 -6.08
CA PHE A 77 -46.81 -23.20 -7.54
C PHE A 77 -46.68 -21.79 -8.12
N ASN A 78 -45.99 -21.67 -9.26
CA ASN A 78 -45.99 -20.45 -10.05
C ASN A 78 -47.32 -20.25 -10.82
N SER A 79 -47.45 -19.14 -11.54
CA SER A 79 -48.66 -18.83 -12.33
C SER A 79 -48.95 -19.85 -13.45
N ALA A 80 -47.97 -20.68 -13.83
CA ALA A 80 -48.11 -21.77 -14.79
C ALA A 80 -48.36 -23.14 -14.12
N MET A 81 -48.67 -23.18 -12.83
CA MET A 81 -48.91 -24.40 -12.03
C MET A 81 -47.71 -25.35 -11.96
N VAL A 82 -46.49 -24.82 -12.06
CA VAL A 82 -45.25 -25.58 -11.84
C VAL A 82 -44.82 -25.43 -10.38
N SER A 83 -44.51 -26.55 -9.73
CA SER A 83 -44.07 -26.60 -8.34
C SER A 83 -42.73 -25.88 -8.15
N VAL A 84 -42.71 -24.90 -7.24
CA VAL A 84 -41.55 -24.05 -6.89
C VAL A 84 -40.92 -24.54 -5.59
N ARG A 85 -41.74 -24.93 -4.61
CA ARG A 85 -41.28 -25.34 -3.29
C ARG A 85 -42.31 -26.22 -2.60
N SER A 86 -41.85 -27.28 -1.94
CA SER A 86 -42.67 -28.08 -1.03
C SER A 86 -42.02 -28.11 0.35
N VAL A 87 -42.83 -27.98 1.39
CA VAL A 87 -42.40 -28.14 2.79
C VAL A 87 -43.42 -29.02 3.50
N ASP A 88 -42.94 -30.08 4.17
CA ASP A 88 -43.76 -31.08 4.84
C ASP A 88 -43.59 -31.00 6.37
N PHE A 89 -44.48 -31.64 7.11
CA PHE A 89 -44.48 -31.73 8.58
C PHE A 89 -44.52 -30.38 9.30
N LEU A 90 -45.27 -29.43 8.78
CA LEU A 90 -45.46 -28.15 9.44
C LEU A 90 -46.46 -28.26 10.61
N PRO A 91 -46.05 -27.89 11.83
CA PRO A 91 -46.94 -27.92 12.99
C PRO A 91 -47.84 -26.68 13.00
N ALA A 92 -49.06 -26.82 13.52
CA ALA A 92 -50.02 -25.74 13.50
C ALA A 92 -49.68 -24.57 14.45
N MET A 93 -48.91 -24.82 15.53
CA MET A 93 -48.12 -23.88 16.35
C MET A 93 -47.12 -24.68 17.21
N PRO A 94 -46.03 -24.10 17.73
CA PRO A 94 -45.10 -24.82 18.59
C PRO A 94 -45.68 -24.97 20.01
N THR A 95 -46.12 -26.17 20.39
CA THR A 95 -46.31 -26.56 21.79
C THR A 95 -44.97 -27.07 22.32
N THR A 96 -44.23 -26.30 23.12
CA THR A 96 -43.10 -26.85 23.88
C THR A 96 -43.66 -27.62 25.08
N ASP A 97 -43.69 -28.94 25.00
CA ASP A 97 -43.97 -29.88 26.12
C ASP A 97 -42.72 -30.20 26.96
N LEU A 98 -41.64 -29.40 26.89
CA LEU A 98 -40.51 -29.52 27.81
C LEU A 98 -40.44 -28.29 28.72
N ASP A 99 -40.84 -28.48 29.97
CA ASP A 99 -40.45 -27.59 31.06
C ASP A 99 -38.94 -27.77 31.32
N LEU A 100 -38.18 -26.68 31.28
CA LEU A 100 -36.78 -26.65 31.72
C LEU A 100 -36.74 -25.99 33.10
N ASP A 101 -36.58 -26.83 34.11
CA ASP A 101 -36.41 -26.42 35.50
C ASP A 101 -34.94 -26.53 35.90
N LEU A 102 -34.41 -25.50 36.55
CA LEU A 102 -33.05 -25.45 37.06
C LEU A 102 -33.06 -25.44 38.59
N ASP A 103 -32.22 -26.27 39.20
CA ASP A 103 -31.90 -26.16 40.62
C ASP A 103 -31.09 -24.89 40.89
N GLY A 104 -31.46 -24.17 41.95
CA GLY A 104 -30.81 -22.93 42.32
C GLY A 104 -30.93 -22.61 43.80
N ILE A 105 -29.94 -21.91 44.34
CA ILE A 105 -29.97 -21.39 45.71
C ILE A 105 -30.54 -19.97 45.69
N ALA A 106 -31.55 -19.70 46.51
CA ALA A 106 -32.13 -18.36 46.65
C ALA A 106 -31.15 -17.43 47.40
N GLY A 107 -30.83 -16.29 46.79
CA GLY A 107 -29.98 -15.25 47.37
C GLY A 107 -30.72 -14.28 48.29
N GLU A 108 -32.05 -14.29 48.23
CA GLU A 108 -33.00 -13.55 49.06
C GLU A 108 -34.33 -14.34 49.14
N PRO A 109 -35.32 -13.93 49.96
CA PRO A 109 -36.61 -14.59 49.96
C PRO A 109 -37.33 -14.43 48.62
N ILE A 110 -37.74 -15.54 48.00
CA ILE A 110 -38.43 -15.58 46.71
C ILE A 110 -39.71 -16.38 46.86
N LEU A 111 -40.86 -15.79 46.53
CA LEU A 111 -42.15 -16.48 46.56
C LEU A 111 -42.40 -17.24 45.27
N ALA A 112 -43.25 -18.28 45.35
CA ALA A 112 -43.68 -19.03 44.18
C ALA A 112 -44.25 -18.09 43.11
N ARG A 113 -43.87 -18.33 41.85
CA ARG A 113 -44.23 -17.57 40.65
C ARG A 113 -43.66 -16.16 40.57
N GLN A 114 -42.71 -15.78 41.43
CA GLN A 114 -41.96 -14.55 41.21
C GLN A 114 -40.83 -14.76 40.20
N PRO A 115 -40.62 -13.81 39.28
CA PRO A 115 -39.48 -13.83 38.38
C PRO A 115 -38.19 -13.54 39.14
N ALA A 116 -37.19 -14.39 38.92
CA ALA A 116 -35.86 -14.29 39.49
C ALA A 116 -34.80 -14.46 38.39
N TYR A 117 -33.64 -13.85 38.58
CA TYR A 117 -32.48 -13.98 37.72
C TYR A 117 -31.35 -14.70 38.45
N LEU A 118 -30.58 -15.49 37.71
CA LEU A 118 -29.32 -16.05 38.17
C LEU A 118 -28.24 -14.98 38.09
N GLU A 119 -27.63 -14.65 39.23
CA GLU A 119 -26.55 -13.66 39.30
C GLU A 119 -25.28 -14.21 38.64
N THR A 120 -24.76 -13.47 37.65
CA THR A 120 -23.56 -13.81 36.87
C THR A 120 -22.49 -12.72 36.93
N GLY A 121 -22.66 -11.73 37.81
CA GLY A 121 -21.75 -10.58 37.99
C GLY A 121 -22.30 -9.28 37.41
N THR A 122 -23.59 -9.24 37.06
CA THR A 122 -24.26 -8.10 36.44
C THR A 122 -25.12 -7.32 37.42
N GLY A 123 -25.58 -7.96 38.49
CA GLY A 123 -26.33 -7.35 39.58
C GLY A 123 -25.54 -7.30 40.90
N PRO A 124 -26.18 -6.84 41.99
CA PRO A 124 -25.52 -6.64 43.29
C PRO A 124 -25.36 -7.94 44.12
N GLY A 125 -25.83 -9.08 43.62
CA GLY A 125 -25.90 -10.34 44.37
C GLY A 125 -24.60 -11.14 44.36
N ILE A 126 -24.61 -12.28 45.07
CA ILE A 126 -23.54 -13.28 44.99
C ILE A 126 -23.73 -14.13 43.73
N VAL A 127 -22.68 -14.23 42.90
CA VAL A 127 -22.68 -15.04 41.67
C VAL A 127 -23.09 -16.49 41.98
N GLY A 128 -23.97 -17.05 41.15
CA GLY A 128 -24.49 -18.42 41.28
C GLY A 128 -25.72 -18.55 42.18
N ARG A 129 -26.26 -17.45 42.72
CA ARG A 129 -27.54 -17.43 43.45
C ARG A 129 -28.62 -16.70 42.66
N TRP A 130 -29.86 -17.03 42.96
CA TRP A 130 -31.04 -16.43 42.34
C TRP A 130 -31.56 -15.25 43.15
N TYR A 131 -31.83 -14.12 42.49
CA TYR A 131 -32.39 -12.90 43.09
C TYR A 131 -33.59 -12.43 42.27
N LEU A 132 -34.53 -11.71 42.87
CA LEU A 132 -35.72 -11.18 42.22
C LEU A 132 -35.33 -10.22 41.08
N THR A 133 -35.99 -10.35 39.93
CA THR A 133 -35.81 -9.37 38.85
C THR A 133 -36.41 -8.02 39.26
N ASN A 134 -35.75 -6.92 38.90
CA ASN A 134 -36.27 -5.57 39.15
C ASN A 134 -35.97 -4.65 37.96
N SER A 135 -37.02 -4.12 37.33
CA SER A 135 -36.89 -3.22 36.17
C SER A 135 -36.35 -1.82 36.51
N ALA A 136 -36.12 -1.52 37.79
CA ALA A 136 -35.52 -0.27 38.23
C ALA A 136 -34.02 -0.15 37.88
N ALA A 137 -33.32 -1.27 37.61
CA ALA A 137 -31.90 -1.27 37.27
C ALA A 137 -31.57 -2.22 36.11
N VAL A 138 -30.55 -1.86 35.32
CA VAL A 138 -30.08 -2.63 34.15
C VAL A 138 -29.56 -4.00 34.56
N GLY A 139 -28.77 -4.07 35.65
CA GLY A 139 -28.12 -5.28 36.15
C GLY A 139 -29.05 -6.38 36.68
N THR A 140 -30.27 -6.02 37.06
CA THR A 140 -31.31 -6.90 37.62
C THR A 140 -32.47 -7.12 36.64
N SER A 141 -32.38 -6.57 35.43
CA SER A 141 -33.37 -6.69 34.36
C SER A 141 -32.67 -6.92 33.02
N THR A 142 -32.41 -5.86 32.23
CA THR A 142 -31.91 -5.92 30.85
C THR A 142 -30.66 -6.77 30.66
N THR A 143 -29.66 -6.67 31.55
CA THR A 143 -28.41 -7.42 31.46
C THR A 143 -28.29 -8.51 32.52
N ALA A 144 -29.35 -8.76 33.29
CA ALA A 144 -29.32 -9.84 34.27
C ALA A 144 -29.07 -11.19 33.57
N GLY A 145 -28.45 -12.15 34.28
CA GLY A 145 -28.22 -13.50 33.79
C GLY A 145 -29.52 -14.25 33.44
N ARG A 146 -29.46 -15.58 33.35
CA ARG A 146 -30.64 -16.41 33.01
C ARG A 146 -31.82 -16.06 33.94
N VAL A 147 -33.02 -15.85 33.39
CA VAL A 147 -34.24 -15.55 34.17
C VAL A 147 -35.22 -16.70 34.10
N GLY A 148 -35.88 -16.95 35.23
CA GLY A 148 -36.93 -17.94 35.37
C GLY A 148 -37.87 -17.57 36.51
N PHE A 149 -38.83 -18.44 36.77
CA PHE A 149 -39.83 -18.26 37.81
C PHE A 149 -39.65 -19.32 38.90
N ALA A 150 -39.68 -18.91 40.16
CA ALA A 150 -39.61 -19.86 41.27
C ALA A 150 -40.86 -20.74 41.32
N LEU A 151 -40.70 -22.06 41.49
CA LEU A 151 -41.83 -22.99 41.57
C LEU A 151 -42.42 -23.13 42.99
N ALA A 152 -41.68 -22.69 44.01
CA ALA A 152 -42.07 -22.75 45.41
C ALA A 152 -41.61 -21.48 46.15
N ASN A 153 -42.08 -21.30 47.39
CA ASN A 153 -41.55 -20.28 48.28
C ASN A 153 -40.18 -20.74 48.81
N LEU A 154 -39.18 -19.87 48.72
CA LEU A 154 -37.80 -20.13 49.12
C LEU A 154 -37.34 -19.05 50.09
N LEU A 155 -36.71 -19.46 51.18
CA LEU A 155 -35.96 -18.57 52.07
C LEU A 155 -34.53 -18.39 51.56
N THR A 156 -33.86 -17.34 52.03
CA THR A 156 -32.45 -17.09 51.69
C THR A 156 -31.58 -18.29 52.03
N GLY A 157 -30.84 -18.80 51.03
CA GLY A 157 -29.95 -19.95 51.16
C GLY A 157 -30.62 -21.31 50.91
N GLU A 158 -31.94 -21.36 50.71
CA GLU A 158 -32.64 -22.59 50.36
C GLU A 158 -32.46 -22.93 48.87
N THR A 159 -32.34 -24.22 48.58
CA THR A 159 -32.34 -24.74 47.21
C THR A 159 -33.78 -24.95 46.74
N GLY A 160 -34.08 -24.49 45.53
CA GLY A 160 -35.36 -24.69 44.89
C GLY A 160 -35.27 -24.73 43.37
N LEU A 161 -36.39 -25.05 42.73
CA LEU A 161 -36.51 -25.14 41.28
C LEU A 161 -36.98 -23.82 40.68
N PHE A 162 -36.32 -23.41 39.60
CA PHE A 162 -36.66 -22.25 38.80
C PHE A 162 -36.97 -22.66 37.36
N ARG A 163 -38.17 -22.36 36.90
CA ARG A 163 -38.58 -22.63 35.52
C ARG A 163 -38.06 -21.56 34.58
N VAL A 164 -37.16 -21.94 33.68
CA VAL A 164 -36.49 -21.04 32.72
C VAL A 164 -36.96 -21.22 31.28
N GLN A 165 -37.73 -22.28 31.02
CA GLN A 165 -38.45 -22.51 29.78
C GLN A 165 -39.67 -23.39 30.09
N GLY A 166 -40.76 -23.22 29.34
CA GLY A 166 -41.96 -24.05 29.47
C GLY A 166 -43.15 -23.26 29.97
N ARG A 167 -44.21 -23.95 30.40
CA ARG A 167 -45.48 -23.33 30.77
C ARG A 167 -45.58 -23.20 32.29
N LEU A 168 -46.10 -22.07 32.78
CA LEU A 168 -46.32 -21.86 34.20
C LEU A 168 -47.75 -21.37 34.48
N GLU A 169 -48.42 -22.06 35.39
CA GLU A 169 -49.83 -21.84 35.75
C GLU A 169 -50.00 -21.11 37.09
N GLY A 170 -51.20 -20.58 37.30
CA GLY A 170 -51.62 -19.99 38.58
C GLY A 170 -51.43 -18.47 38.67
N PHE A 171 -51.44 -17.80 37.51
CA PHE A 171 -51.58 -16.35 37.41
C PHE A 171 -53.07 -15.96 37.36
N SER A 172 -53.35 -14.67 37.46
CA SER A 172 -54.70 -14.13 37.29
C SER A 172 -54.65 -12.77 36.59
N GLY A 173 -55.70 -12.43 35.83
CA GLY A 173 -55.83 -11.12 35.18
C GLY A 173 -54.90 -10.89 33.98
N LEU A 174 -54.35 -11.95 33.38
CA LEU A 174 -53.53 -11.81 32.17
C LEU A 174 -54.42 -11.66 30.92
N THR A 175 -53.92 -10.94 29.92
CA THR A 175 -54.53 -10.89 28.59
C THR A 175 -53.78 -11.86 27.69
N THR A 176 -54.48 -12.85 27.11
CA THR A 176 -53.88 -13.80 26.16
C THR A 176 -53.15 -13.05 25.03
N GLY A 177 -51.92 -13.48 24.74
CA GLY A 177 -51.02 -12.87 23.77
C GLY A 177 -50.14 -11.74 24.33
N ALA A 178 -50.38 -11.24 25.55
CA ALA A 178 -49.61 -10.14 26.12
C ALA A 178 -48.15 -10.54 26.41
N ILE A 179 -47.21 -9.66 26.02
CA ILE A 179 -45.79 -9.79 26.37
C ILE A 179 -45.61 -9.37 27.82
N ILE A 180 -44.91 -10.20 28.59
CA ILE A 180 -44.65 -9.98 30.00
C ILE A 180 -43.20 -9.54 30.19
N TYR A 181 -43.02 -8.42 30.87
CA TYR A 181 -41.73 -7.86 31.27
C TYR A 181 -41.50 -8.04 32.76
N ALA A 182 -40.22 -8.10 33.17
CA ALA A 182 -39.85 -7.92 34.58
C ALA A 182 -40.34 -6.55 35.07
N GLY A 183 -40.93 -6.50 36.26
CA GLY A 183 -41.55 -5.30 36.82
C GLY A 183 -40.78 -4.64 37.96
N THR A 184 -41.41 -3.61 38.53
CA THR A 184 -40.98 -2.94 39.77
C THR A 184 -42.24 -2.70 40.62
N PRO A 185 -42.25 -3.03 41.93
CA PRO A 185 -41.15 -3.50 42.79
C PRO A 185 -40.55 -4.87 42.40
N ALA A 186 -39.40 -5.22 42.99
CA ALA A 186 -38.69 -6.46 42.66
C ALA A 186 -39.59 -7.70 42.77
N GLY A 187 -39.45 -8.62 41.82
CA GLY A 187 -40.24 -9.86 41.79
C GLY A 187 -41.68 -9.69 41.28
N THR A 188 -41.98 -8.57 40.63
CA THR A 188 -43.27 -8.36 39.94
C THR A 188 -43.14 -8.54 38.43
N ILE A 189 -44.27 -8.73 37.77
CA ILE A 189 -44.40 -8.78 36.31
C ILE A 189 -45.25 -7.61 35.82
N THR A 190 -45.01 -7.12 34.61
CA THR A 190 -45.78 -6.04 34.00
C THR A 190 -46.00 -6.28 32.51
N THR A 191 -47.13 -5.81 31.98
CA THR A 191 -47.40 -5.76 30.53
C THR A 191 -47.02 -4.40 29.91
N VAL A 192 -46.71 -3.41 30.75
CA VAL A 192 -46.23 -2.09 30.33
C VAL A 192 -44.71 -2.13 30.23
N VAL A 193 -44.17 -1.73 29.08
CA VAL A 193 -42.72 -1.71 28.81
C VAL A 193 -42.01 -0.78 29.83
N PRO A 194 -41.13 -1.30 30.71
CA PRO A 194 -40.38 -0.48 31.66
C PRO A 194 -39.09 0.08 31.04
N ALA A 195 -38.46 1.06 31.69
CA ALA A 195 -37.23 1.70 31.19
C ALA A 195 -36.07 0.71 30.96
N ASN A 196 -35.90 -0.27 31.87
CA ASN A 196 -34.98 -1.39 31.70
C ASN A 196 -35.78 -2.63 31.30
N ALA A 197 -36.36 -2.61 30.10
CA ALA A 197 -37.23 -3.67 29.61
C ALA A 197 -36.49 -4.99 29.44
N ARG A 198 -37.03 -6.03 30.09
CA ARG A 198 -36.67 -7.42 29.81
C ARG A 198 -37.92 -8.25 29.67
N VAL A 199 -38.10 -8.85 28.49
CA VAL A 199 -39.15 -9.84 28.25
C VAL A 199 -38.79 -11.13 28.99
N ILE A 200 -39.75 -11.68 29.71
CA ILE A 200 -39.56 -12.88 30.54
C ILE A 200 -40.55 -13.99 30.20
N ALA A 201 -41.71 -13.67 29.62
CA ALA A 201 -42.72 -14.63 29.19
C ALA A 201 -43.75 -13.98 28.24
N GLN A 202 -44.65 -14.79 27.67
CA GLN A 202 -45.87 -14.35 27.01
C GLN A 202 -47.08 -15.05 27.63
N ALA A 203 -48.20 -14.35 27.82
CA ALA A 203 -49.43 -14.96 28.31
C ALA A 203 -50.09 -15.81 27.22
N ASP A 204 -50.32 -17.10 27.49
CA ASP A 204 -51.03 -18.03 26.59
C ASP A 204 -52.51 -18.16 27.00
N ALA A 205 -52.79 -18.03 28.29
CA ALA A 205 -54.15 -17.93 28.80
C ALA A 205 -54.23 -16.83 29.88
N PRO A 206 -55.44 -16.44 30.32
CA PRO A 206 -55.61 -15.48 31.41
C PRO A 206 -54.98 -15.92 32.75
N THR A 207 -54.59 -17.19 32.86
CA THR A 207 -54.02 -17.81 34.07
C THR A 207 -52.64 -18.43 33.86
N SER A 208 -52.07 -18.37 32.65
CA SER A 208 -50.84 -19.08 32.31
C SER A 208 -49.87 -18.24 31.49
N LEU A 209 -48.58 -18.49 31.72
CA LEU A 209 -47.46 -17.90 30.99
C LEU A 209 -46.67 -18.98 30.26
N LEU A 210 -46.22 -18.64 29.05
CA LEU A 210 -45.20 -19.36 28.32
C LEU A 210 -43.86 -18.66 28.52
N ILE A 211 -42.92 -19.36 29.14
CA ILE A 211 -41.56 -18.93 29.40
C ILE A 211 -40.71 -19.43 28.25
N ALA A 212 -40.11 -18.51 27.50
CA ALA A 212 -39.15 -18.84 26.45
C ALA A 212 -37.75 -19.00 27.05
N ALA A 213 -36.90 -19.81 26.40
CA ALA A 213 -35.49 -19.95 26.78
C ALA A 213 -34.78 -18.60 26.68
N ASN A 214 -34.57 -17.97 27.83
CA ASN A 214 -33.85 -16.71 27.92
C ASN A 214 -32.36 -17.00 28.14
N GLU A 215 -31.63 -17.24 27.05
CA GLU A 215 -30.17 -17.14 27.07
C GLU A 215 -29.82 -15.69 27.41
N ALA A 216 -29.09 -15.48 28.52
CA ALA A 216 -28.37 -14.23 28.65
C ALA A 216 -27.44 -14.12 27.44
N ILE A 217 -27.32 -12.94 26.84
CA ILE A 217 -26.14 -12.65 26.01
C ILE A 217 -24.97 -12.79 26.97
N ALA A 218 -24.36 -13.97 27.02
CA ALA A 218 -23.14 -14.20 27.76
C ALA A 218 -22.08 -13.36 27.06
N ALA A 219 -21.91 -12.13 27.54
CA ALA A 219 -20.69 -11.40 27.33
C ALA A 219 -19.56 -12.31 27.86
N SER A 220 -18.75 -12.79 26.91
CA SER A 220 -17.52 -13.57 27.10
C SER A 220 -17.69 -15.10 27.20
N ARG A 221 -17.51 -15.78 26.05
CA ARG A 221 -16.27 -16.57 25.81
C ARG A 221 -16.19 -17.06 24.35
N LEU A 222 -15.81 -16.18 23.44
CA LEU A 222 -14.71 -16.40 22.50
C LEU A 222 -14.32 -15.02 21.94
N VAL A 223 -13.15 -14.54 22.32
CA VAL A 223 -12.53 -13.36 21.71
C VAL A 223 -12.27 -13.69 20.24
N GLY A 224 -12.84 -12.92 19.30
CA GLY A 224 -12.33 -12.86 17.93
C GLY A 224 -13.28 -13.12 16.75
N VAL A 225 -14.60 -13.32 16.93
CA VAL A 225 -15.52 -13.41 15.77
C VAL A 225 -16.70 -12.46 15.94
N LEU A 226 -16.72 -11.39 15.15
CA LEU A 226 -17.89 -10.52 15.01
C LEU A 226 -19.01 -11.32 14.31
N PRO A 227 -20.28 -11.17 14.73
CA PRO A 227 -21.41 -11.84 14.09
C PRO A 227 -21.59 -11.37 12.62
N LEU A 228 -22.18 -12.25 11.79
CA LEU A 228 -22.17 -12.16 10.31
C LEU A 228 -22.91 -10.92 9.77
N ASP A 229 -23.89 -10.43 10.51
CA ASP A 229 -24.64 -9.19 10.28
C ASP A 229 -23.76 -7.94 10.47
N VAL A 230 -22.86 -7.96 11.46
CA VAL A 230 -21.88 -6.90 11.69
C VAL A 230 -20.76 -6.96 10.64
N GLN A 231 -20.34 -8.16 10.21
CA GLN A 231 -19.39 -8.32 9.09
C GLN A 231 -19.97 -7.80 7.76
N ALA A 232 -21.25 -8.07 7.48
CA ALA A 232 -21.93 -7.56 6.30
C ALA A 232 -22.09 -6.02 6.34
N ALA A 233 -22.37 -5.43 7.50
CA ALA A 233 -22.47 -3.99 7.67
C ALA A 233 -21.12 -3.26 7.46
N ILE A 234 -20.00 -3.87 7.87
CA ILE A 234 -18.65 -3.33 7.63
C ILE A 234 -18.26 -3.38 6.14
N THR A 235 -18.80 -4.33 5.38
CA THR A 235 -18.48 -4.49 3.94
C THR A 235 -19.26 -3.52 3.04
N GLN A 236 -20.43 -3.02 3.48
CA GLN A 236 -21.24 -2.05 2.72
C GLN A 236 -20.98 -0.58 3.05
N LEU A 237 -20.22 -0.29 4.10
CA LEU A 237 -19.81 1.07 4.43
C LEU A 237 -18.58 1.46 3.60
N GLY A 238 -18.83 1.86 2.36
CA GLY A 238 -17.86 2.61 1.56
C GLY A 238 -17.39 3.84 2.34
N ALA A 239 -16.13 3.81 2.78
CA ALA A 239 -15.43 4.87 3.51
C ALA A 239 -16.18 5.42 4.74
N VAL A 240 -16.21 4.66 5.83
CA VAL A 240 -16.37 5.27 7.16
C VAL A 240 -15.09 6.04 7.48
N THR A 241 -15.17 7.37 7.49
CA THR A 241 -14.18 8.19 8.17
C THR A 241 -14.21 7.78 9.64
N ALA A 242 -13.17 7.09 10.10
CA ALA A 242 -13.15 6.42 11.40
C ALA A 242 -13.49 7.38 12.54
N PRO A 243 -14.56 7.16 13.32
CA PRO A 243 -14.58 7.66 14.68
C PRO A 243 -13.51 6.86 15.43
N THR A 244 -12.60 7.56 16.12
CA THR A 244 -11.51 6.97 16.88
C THR A 244 -12.04 5.94 17.88
N LEU A 245 -11.96 4.66 17.51
CA LEU A 245 -12.19 3.52 18.39
C LEU A 245 -10.94 3.34 19.25
N ASN A 246 -10.90 4.04 20.39
CA ASN A 246 -9.89 3.77 21.43
C ASN A 246 -10.21 2.45 22.14
N GLY A 247 -9.28 1.51 22.13
CA GLY A 247 -9.30 0.33 23.00
C GLY A 247 -9.51 -1.04 22.36
N PHE A 248 -9.60 -1.15 21.02
CA PHE A 248 -9.61 -2.45 20.34
C PHE A 248 -8.23 -2.75 19.72
N THR A 249 -7.52 -3.72 20.28
CA THR A 249 -6.29 -4.27 19.69
C THR A 249 -6.69 -5.30 18.63
N PHE A 250 -6.43 -5.03 17.35
CA PHE A 250 -6.52 -6.05 16.30
C PHE A 250 -5.34 -7.01 16.45
N ASN A 251 -5.55 -8.15 17.12
CA ASN A 251 -4.55 -9.21 17.17
C ASN A 251 -4.74 -10.15 15.96
N GLN A 252 -4.34 -9.72 14.77
CA GLN A 252 -4.25 -10.64 13.62
C GLN A 252 -2.98 -11.49 13.76
N SER A 253 -3.13 -12.75 14.13
CA SER A 253 -2.06 -13.76 13.98
C SER A 253 -1.94 -14.12 12.51
N VAL A 254 -1.01 -13.49 11.80
CA VAL A 254 -0.70 -13.83 10.41
C VAL A 254 0.13 -15.12 10.43
N ALA A 255 -0.42 -16.20 9.88
CA ALA A 255 0.31 -17.46 9.73
C ALA A 255 1.55 -17.24 8.84
N SER A 256 2.69 -17.80 9.27
CA SER A 256 3.95 -17.74 8.53
C SER A 256 3.80 -18.39 7.15
N GLY A 257 3.99 -17.60 6.09
CA GLY A 257 4.00 -18.10 4.71
C GLY A 257 3.24 -17.27 3.69
N SER A 258 2.49 -16.25 4.11
CA SER A 258 1.90 -15.26 3.19
C SER A 258 2.22 -13.86 3.68
N SER A 259 2.93 -13.07 2.89
CA SER A 259 3.16 -11.65 3.16
C SER A 259 1.82 -10.93 3.12
N PRO A 260 1.27 -10.45 4.25
CA PRO A 260 0.03 -9.69 4.20
C PRO A 260 0.38 -8.30 3.69
N ALA A 261 0.09 -8.03 2.41
CA ALA A 261 0.12 -6.66 1.91
C ALA A 261 -1.11 -5.94 2.49
N LEU A 262 -0.91 -5.12 3.53
CA LEU A 262 -1.87 -4.11 3.95
C LEU A 262 -1.99 -3.08 2.83
N THR A 263 -2.95 -3.30 1.93
CA THR A 263 -3.32 -2.35 0.87
C THR A 263 -4.64 -1.72 1.28
N GLY A 264 -4.53 -0.56 1.92
CA GLY A 264 -5.68 0.19 2.44
C GLY A 264 -5.22 1.50 3.07
N THR A 265 -5.68 2.59 2.47
CA THR A 265 -5.32 3.98 2.72
C THR A 265 -5.53 4.40 4.19
N ASN A 266 -4.49 4.99 4.79
CA ASN A 266 -4.44 5.68 6.10
C ASN A 266 -4.69 4.83 7.36
N ILE A 267 -3.61 4.45 8.04
CA ILE A 267 -3.66 4.05 9.45
C ILE A 267 -3.90 5.31 10.29
N GLY A 268 -5.15 5.57 10.67
CA GLY A 268 -5.54 6.65 11.59
C GLY A 268 -5.29 6.29 13.05
N GLY A 269 -4.13 5.70 13.39
CA GLY A 269 -3.82 5.22 14.73
C GLY A 269 -2.43 4.57 14.84
N ILE A 270 -2.13 4.05 16.02
CA ILE A 270 -0.91 3.29 16.32
C ILE A 270 -1.11 1.84 15.84
N LEU A 271 -0.26 1.35 14.93
CA LEU A 271 -0.12 -0.09 14.70
C LEU A 271 0.92 -0.65 15.68
N GLU A 272 0.47 -1.41 16.69
CA GLU A 272 1.34 -2.24 17.53
C GLU A 272 1.35 -3.67 16.98
N ALA A 273 2.41 -4.05 16.27
CA ALA A 273 2.64 -5.45 15.97
C ALA A 273 3.29 -6.11 17.21
N ASN A 274 2.47 -6.59 18.15
CA ASN A 274 2.93 -7.50 19.19
C ASN A 274 3.30 -8.82 18.54
N ILE A 275 4.59 -9.12 18.40
CA ILE A 275 5.04 -10.50 18.23
C ILE A 275 5.23 -11.07 19.64
N ALA A 276 4.65 -12.25 19.86
CA ALA A 276 4.69 -13.00 21.12
C ALA A 276 6.10 -12.96 21.75
N ASP A 277 6.19 -12.29 22.91
CA ASP A 277 7.32 -12.19 23.87
C ASP A 277 7.46 -10.78 24.49
N GLY A 278 6.51 -9.87 24.27
CA GLY A 278 6.32 -8.68 25.11
C GLY A 278 7.23 -7.48 24.80
N ALA A 279 7.91 -7.47 23.65
CA ALA A 279 8.67 -6.31 23.19
C ALA A 279 7.96 -5.62 21.99
N LEU A 280 7.62 -4.34 22.17
CA LEU A 280 7.09 -3.47 21.12
C LEU A 280 8.23 -3.10 20.15
N LEU A 281 8.19 -3.56 18.89
CA LEU A 281 9.29 -3.31 17.94
C LEU A 281 9.00 -2.25 16.86
N ALA A 282 7.75 -1.83 16.66
CA ALA A 282 7.46 -0.68 15.79
C ALA A 282 6.10 -0.07 16.12
N ARG A 283 6.08 1.24 16.36
CA ARG A 283 4.86 2.06 16.45
C ARG A 283 4.75 2.84 15.16
N LEU A 284 3.83 2.47 14.26
CA LEU A 284 3.55 3.28 13.08
C LEU A 284 2.37 4.20 13.40
N ALA A 285 2.67 5.46 13.67
CA ALA A 285 1.69 6.55 13.66
C ALA A 285 2.19 7.66 12.72
N SER A 286 1.26 8.40 12.09
CA SER A 286 1.62 9.54 11.24
C SER A 286 2.38 10.60 12.07
N ALA A 287 3.58 10.96 11.62
CA ALA A 287 4.41 12.03 12.20
C ALA A 287 4.89 11.82 13.65
N GLU A 288 5.03 10.57 14.09
CA GLU A 288 5.57 10.28 15.42
C GLU A 288 7.09 10.44 15.49
N ILE A 289 7.56 11.35 16.33
CA ILE A 289 8.97 11.41 16.73
C ILE A 289 9.14 10.40 17.86
N VAL A 290 9.77 9.25 17.60
CA VAL A 290 10.17 8.37 18.68
C VAL A 290 11.51 8.85 19.24
N ALA A 291 11.47 9.44 20.43
CA ALA A 291 12.68 9.80 21.18
C ALA A 291 13.27 8.57 21.90
N GLY A 292 14.58 8.34 21.77
CA GLY A 292 15.29 7.24 22.45
C GLY A 292 16.29 6.52 21.54
N LEU A 293 17.05 5.56 22.09
CA LEU A 293 17.95 4.72 21.32
C LEU A 293 17.17 3.57 20.67
N TRP A 294 17.09 3.58 19.35
CA TRP A 294 16.55 2.48 18.56
C TRP A 294 17.69 1.55 18.13
N THR A 295 17.61 0.28 18.50
CA THR A 295 18.55 -0.76 18.06
C THR A 295 17.85 -1.67 17.05
N PHE A 296 18.36 -1.69 15.82
CA PHE A 296 17.90 -2.64 14.81
C PHE A 296 18.77 -3.91 14.91
N SER A 297 18.16 -5.04 15.25
CA SER A 297 18.86 -6.34 15.32
C SER A 297 19.16 -6.92 13.94
N GLN A 298 18.61 -6.32 12.88
CA GLN A 298 18.82 -6.66 11.48
C GLN A 298 19.02 -5.37 10.65
N PRO A 299 19.68 -5.43 9.48
CA PRO A 299 19.78 -4.27 8.58
C PRO A 299 18.40 -3.78 8.12
N ILE A 300 18.24 -2.46 8.00
CA ILE A 300 17.07 -1.88 7.35
C ILE A 300 17.18 -2.18 5.86
N ARG A 301 16.36 -3.12 5.39
CA ARG A 301 16.25 -3.48 3.97
C ARG A 301 14.99 -2.84 3.43
N GLY A 302 15.13 -2.18 2.30
CA GLY A 302 13.98 -1.71 1.57
C GLY A 302 13.87 -2.39 0.20
N ALA A 303 12.67 -2.33 -0.39
CA ALA A 303 12.38 -2.72 -1.76
C ALA A 303 13.17 -1.91 -2.83
N ASP A 304 13.39 -2.49 -4.00
CA ASP A 304 13.99 -1.76 -5.11
C ASP A 304 13.12 -0.55 -5.52
N GLY A 305 13.75 0.50 -6.05
CA GLY A 305 13.10 1.77 -6.36
C GLY A 305 13.48 2.29 -7.74
N THR A 306 12.93 3.44 -8.11
CA THR A 306 13.27 4.11 -9.37
C THR A 306 13.63 5.57 -9.12
N ALA A 307 14.17 6.25 -10.14
CA ALA A 307 14.39 7.69 -10.04
C ALA A 307 13.10 8.47 -9.72
N ALA A 308 11.95 8.05 -10.27
CA ALA A 308 10.66 8.69 -10.05
C ALA A 308 10.02 8.34 -8.69
N ALA A 309 10.40 7.20 -8.11
CA ALA A 309 9.91 6.71 -6.84
C ALA A 309 11.08 6.11 -6.03
N PRO A 310 11.96 6.98 -5.47
CA PRO A 310 13.04 6.52 -4.64
C PRO A 310 12.51 5.89 -3.35
N GLN A 311 13.22 4.86 -2.89
CA GLN A 311 12.84 4.10 -1.72
C GLN A 311 12.89 4.91 -0.44
N TYR A 312 14.01 5.58 -0.20
CA TYR A 312 14.17 6.50 0.92
C TYR A 312 13.95 7.89 0.36
N SER A 313 12.75 8.42 0.57
CA SER A 313 12.32 9.72 0.08
C SER A 313 11.83 10.60 1.22
N PHE A 314 11.47 11.85 0.90
CA PHE A 314 11.00 12.81 1.88
C PHE A 314 9.50 13.03 1.72
N ASN A 315 8.77 13.19 2.82
CA ASN A 315 7.31 13.31 2.80
C ASN A 315 6.79 14.43 1.88
N THR A 316 7.51 15.54 1.82
CA THR A 316 7.15 16.71 0.99
C THR A 316 7.82 16.70 -0.38
N ASP A 317 8.76 15.78 -0.62
CA ASP A 317 9.48 15.63 -1.89
C ASP A 317 9.71 14.14 -2.19
N PRO A 318 8.66 13.42 -2.64
CA PRO A 318 8.69 11.97 -2.78
C PRO A 318 9.56 11.49 -3.95
N ASN A 319 10.00 12.40 -4.82
CA ASN A 319 10.81 12.08 -6.01
C ASN A 319 12.30 12.40 -5.82
N THR A 320 12.70 12.84 -4.62
CA THR A 320 14.08 13.06 -4.21
C THR A 320 14.43 12.06 -3.12
N GLY A 321 15.54 11.35 -3.27
CA GLY A 321 15.85 10.27 -2.34
C GLY A 321 16.94 9.31 -2.78
N ILE A 322 17.03 8.18 -2.06
CA ILE A 322 17.99 7.10 -2.32
C ILE A 322 17.23 5.86 -2.77
N TYR A 323 17.72 5.19 -3.80
CA TYR A 323 17.12 3.99 -4.36
C TYR A 323 18.14 3.06 -5.00
N ARG A 324 17.67 1.87 -5.36
CA ARG A 324 18.43 0.85 -6.06
C ARG A 324 17.65 0.41 -7.30
N GLU A 325 18.30 0.42 -8.46
CA GLU A 325 17.73 -0.07 -9.74
C GLU A 325 18.28 -1.45 -10.12
N PHE A 326 19.52 -1.76 -9.72
CA PHE A 326 20.24 -3.00 -10.04
C PHE A 326 21.00 -3.55 -8.83
N ALA A 327 21.52 -4.77 -8.91
CA ALA A 327 22.44 -5.30 -7.90
C ALA A 327 23.70 -4.45 -7.72
N ASP A 328 24.18 -4.42 -6.47
CA ASP A 328 25.46 -3.82 -6.07
C ASP A 328 25.61 -2.32 -6.40
N GLU A 329 24.51 -1.56 -6.26
CA GLU A 329 24.43 -0.13 -6.53
C GLU A 329 23.61 0.62 -5.47
N VAL A 330 24.00 1.88 -5.23
CA VAL A 330 23.16 2.89 -4.59
C VAL A 330 23.03 4.09 -5.54
N SER A 331 21.80 4.43 -5.91
CA SER A 331 21.47 5.59 -6.72
C SER A 331 20.80 6.67 -5.87
N VAL A 332 21.06 7.93 -6.21
CA VAL A 332 20.37 9.10 -5.64
C VAL A 332 19.46 9.66 -6.73
N ALA A 333 18.22 9.93 -6.40
CA ALA A 333 17.27 10.67 -7.22
C ALA A 333 17.12 12.10 -6.70
N ALA A 334 16.96 13.05 -7.61
CA ALA A 334 16.52 14.41 -7.29
C ALA A 334 15.53 14.84 -8.37
N GLY A 335 14.34 15.31 -7.96
CA GLY A 335 13.33 15.77 -8.91
C GLY A 335 12.81 14.67 -9.85
N GLY A 336 12.85 13.39 -9.43
CA GLY A 336 12.41 12.26 -10.26
C GLY A 336 13.43 11.75 -11.28
N VAL A 337 14.64 12.31 -11.30
CA VAL A 337 15.73 11.94 -12.20
C VAL A 337 16.89 11.39 -11.37
N LYS A 338 17.59 10.37 -11.90
CA LYS A 338 18.80 9.86 -11.26
C LYS A 338 19.86 10.99 -11.24
N ALA A 339 20.37 11.33 -10.08
CA ALA A 339 21.34 12.42 -9.88
C ALA A 339 22.76 11.88 -9.68
N ALA A 340 22.89 10.75 -8.98
CA ALA A 340 24.18 10.10 -8.75
C ALA A 340 24.02 8.58 -8.68
N ARG A 341 25.10 7.88 -9.01
CA ARG A 341 25.20 6.42 -8.93
C ARG A 341 26.52 6.04 -8.27
N PHE A 342 26.44 5.25 -7.22
CA PHE A 342 27.57 4.66 -6.52
C PHE A 342 27.51 3.16 -6.70
N PHE A 343 28.54 2.57 -7.32
CA PHE A 343 28.62 1.14 -7.56
C PHE A 343 30.07 0.70 -7.55
N ILE A 344 30.29 -0.57 -7.25
CA ILE A 344 31.60 -1.20 -7.40
C ILE A 344 31.58 -1.92 -8.74
N SER A 345 32.41 -1.47 -9.68
CA SER A 345 32.70 -2.25 -10.87
C SER A 345 33.70 -3.36 -10.53
N ALA A 346 33.90 -4.33 -11.42
CA ALA A 346 34.94 -5.36 -11.23
C ALA A 346 36.37 -4.79 -11.04
N GLU A 347 36.58 -3.49 -11.27
CA GLU A 347 37.87 -2.78 -11.15
C GLU A 347 38.01 -1.88 -9.90
N GLY A 348 37.02 -1.85 -8.99
CA GLY A 348 37.08 -1.11 -7.71
C GLY A 348 36.00 -0.04 -7.52
N PRO A 349 36.07 0.76 -6.43
CA PRO A 349 35.03 1.74 -6.09
C PRO A 349 35.02 2.91 -7.08
N SER A 350 33.92 3.06 -7.81
CA SER A 350 33.69 4.13 -8.78
C SER A 350 32.52 5.01 -8.36
N SER A 351 32.75 6.34 -8.30
CA SER A 351 31.67 7.33 -8.14
C SER A 351 31.40 7.97 -9.50
N PHE A 352 30.18 7.83 -10.01
CA PHE A 352 29.72 8.54 -11.19
C PHE A 352 28.55 9.44 -10.76
N VAL A 353 28.75 10.75 -10.81
CA VAL A 353 27.64 11.71 -10.74
C VAL A 353 27.13 11.91 -12.15
N GLY A 354 26.00 11.29 -12.46
CA GLY A 354 25.29 11.50 -13.72
C GLY A 354 24.31 10.37 -14.01
N ALA A 355 23.03 10.70 -14.13
CA ALA A 355 22.15 9.90 -14.96
C ALA A 355 22.21 10.39 -16.39
N SER A 356 22.16 9.40 -17.28
CA SER A 356 22.28 9.56 -18.72
C SER A 356 23.61 10.20 -19.10
N GLY A 357 24.63 9.33 -19.19
CA GLY A 357 25.97 9.52 -19.75
C GLY A 357 26.36 10.92 -20.23
N MET A 358 27.49 11.40 -19.70
CA MET A 358 28.13 12.72 -19.84
C MET A 358 27.95 13.62 -18.61
N THR A 359 29.05 14.07 -18.03
CA THR A 359 29.06 15.25 -17.15
C THR A 359 28.99 16.49 -18.04
N TYR A 360 27.79 16.99 -18.33
CA TYR A 360 27.61 18.24 -19.07
C TYR A 360 28.03 19.43 -18.21
N VAL A 361 29.18 20.01 -18.53
CA VAL A 361 29.57 21.33 -18.06
C VAL A 361 29.03 22.35 -19.06
N THR A 362 27.97 23.05 -18.69
CA THR A 362 27.31 24.07 -19.53
C THR A 362 28.18 25.33 -19.68
N ALA A 363 27.90 26.17 -20.69
CA ALA A 363 28.73 27.30 -21.09
C ALA A 363 29.10 28.32 -19.99
N THR A 364 28.39 28.29 -18.84
CA THR A 364 28.63 29.18 -17.69
C THR A 364 29.51 28.56 -16.59
N ASN A 365 29.70 27.24 -16.59
CA ASN A 365 30.47 26.52 -15.58
C ASN A 365 31.72 25.88 -16.23
N LYS A 366 32.79 25.64 -15.46
CA LYS A 366 34.01 24.96 -15.93
C LYS A 366 34.23 23.68 -15.13
N LEU A 367 34.62 22.57 -15.78
CA LEU A 367 35.06 21.36 -15.09
C LEU A 367 36.45 21.62 -14.49
N LYS A 368 36.52 21.90 -13.19
CA LYS A 368 37.79 22.15 -12.49
C LYS A 368 38.23 20.87 -11.77
N LEU A 369 39.08 20.06 -12.41
CA LEU A 369 39.77 18.92 -11.78
C LEU A 369 41.01 19.44 -11.05
N ILE A 370 40.87 19.81 -9.77
CA ILE A 370 41.99 20.25 -8.94
C ILE A 370 42.69 18.99 -8.39
N THR A 371 43.85 18.65 -8.93
CA THR A 371 44.77 17.74 -8.25
C THR A 371 46.08 18.48 -8.01
N THR A 372 46.74 18.19 -6.90
CA THR A 372 48.08 18.72 -6.58
C THR A 372 49.16 18.18 -7.54
N ALA A 373 48.80 17.26 -8.46
CA ALA A 373 49.72 16.54 -9.35
C ALA A 373 49.33 16.57 -10.85
N GLY A 374 48.36 17.40 -11.24
CA GLY A 374 47.89 17.52 -12.64
C GLY A 374 46.79 16.54 -13.07
N LEU A 375 46.32 16.70 -14.31
CA LEU A 375 45.28 15.91 -14.96
C LEU A 375 45.91 14.72 -15.72
N LEU A 376 45.69 13.50 -15.24
CA LEU A 376 46.08 12.27 -15.96
C LEU A 376 44.99 11.93 -17.00
N ILE A 377 45.24 12.26 -18.26
CA ILE A 377 44.45 11.77 -19.39
C ILE A 377 45.14 10.50 -19.90
N SER A 378 44.68 9.32 -19.47
CA SER A 378 45.18 8.03 -19.96
C SER A 378 44.49 7.68 -21.28
N GLY A 379 45.26 7.19 -22.26
CA GLY A 379 44.72 6.73 -23.55
C GLY A 379 44.92 7.68 -24.74
N LEU A 380 45.68 8.77 -24.62
CA LEU A 380 46.16 9.50 -25.80
C LEU A 380 47.14 8.61 -26.57
N VAL A 381 46.67 7.98 -27.65
CA VAL A 381 47.52 7.14 -28.52
C VAL A 381 48.40 8.05 -29.37
N GLY A 382 49.59 8.32 -28.87
CA GLY A 382 50.68 8.98 -29.56
C GLY A 382 52.01 8.32 -29.23
N THR A 383 52.99 8.40 -30.12
CA THR A 383 54.36 7.93 -29.82
C THR A 383 54.86 8.65 -28.57
N ALA A 384 54.90 7.93 -27.46
CA ALA A 384 55.02 8.40 -26.09
C ALA A 384 56.44 8.90 -25.74
N SER A 385 56.98 9.86 -26.49
CA SER A 385 58.28 10.48 -26.16
C SER A 385 58.43 11.94 -26.62
N ALA A 386 57.37 12.62 -27.05
CA ALA A 386 57.42 14.06 -27.33
C ALA A 386 56.09 14.74 -27.00
N ALA A 387 56.16 16.04 -26.68
CA ALA A 387 55.01 16.89 -26.38
C ALA A 387 54.12 17.04 -27.63
N ASN A 388 53.19 16.10 -27.82
CA ASN A 388 52.46 15.93 -29.08
C ASN A 388 50.95 16.18 -28.93
N VAL A 389 50.49 16.88 -27.90
CA VAL A 389 49.07 17.18 -27.72
C VAL A 389 48.76 18.55 -28.30
N ASN A 390 47.95 18.58 -29.36
CA ASN A 390 47.43 19.80 -29.97
C ASN A 390 45.96 19.98 -29.58
N TYR A 391 45.54 21.21 -29.28
CA TYR A 391 44.13 21.54 -29.10
C TYR A 391 43.57 22.11 -30.40
N SER A 392 42.62 21.38 -31.02
CA SER A 392 41.95 21.83 -32.24
C SER A 392 40.46 21.47 -32.17
N GLY A 393 39.59 22.42 -32.55
CA GLY A 393 38.15 22.17 -32.67
C GLY A 393 37.44 21.75 -31.37
N GLY A 394 38.03 22.01 -30.20
CA GLY A 394 37.49 21.56 -28.92
C GLY A 394 38.07 20.23 -28.41
N GLU A 395 38.96 19.60 -29.17
CA GLU A 395 39.53 18.28 -28.87
C GLU A 395 41.04 18.35 -28.65
N LEU A 396 41.55 17.46 -27.80
CA LEU A 396 42.98 17.20 -27.65
C LEU A 396 43.38 16.08 -28.63
N LEU A 397 44.23 16.41 -29.59
CA LEU A 397 44.67 15.53 -30.68
C LEU A 397 46.16 15.22 -30.56
N VAL A 398 46.58 14.09 -31.12
CA VAL A 398 48.01 13.75 -31.23
C VAL A 398 48.56 14.14 -32.60
N VAL A 399 49.69 14.83 -32.64
CA VAL A 399 50.44 15.06 -33.89
C VAL A 399 51.11 13.77 -34.35
N THR A 400 50.69 13.21 -35.50
CA THR A 400 51.24 11.96 -36.04
C THR A 400 52.21 12.21 -37.22
N SER A 401 53.34 11.47 -37.25
CA SER A 401 54.39 11.69 -38.26
C SER A 401 54.67 10.47 -39.17
N SER A 402 54.01 9.34 -38.94
CA SER A 402 54.24 8.09 -39.68
C SER A 402 53.84 8.19 -41.15
N ARG A 403 54.65 7.60 -42.05
CA ARG A 403 54.38 7.52 -43.49
C ARG A 403 53.00 6.94 -43.80
N ARG A 404 52.49 6.00 -42.98
CA ARG A 404 51.17 5.37 -43.17
C ARG A 404 49.99 6.35 -43.13
N TRP A 405 50.16 7.50 -42.47
CA TRP A 405 49.14 8.53 -42.30
C TRP A 405 49.34 9.71 -43.25
N LYS A 406 50.25 9.58 -44.22
CA LYS A 406 50.66 10.67 -45.10
C LYS A 406 50.60 10.24 -46.56
N THR A 407 50.00 11.07 -47.39
CA THR A 407 50.02 10.98 -48.85
C THR A 407 50.86 12.15 -49.39
N ASP A 408 51.19 12.13 -50.70
CA ASP A 408 51.82 13.24 -51.42
C ASP A 408 53.10 13.77 -50.77
N ILE A 409 53.96 12.84 -50.32
CA ILE A 409 55.21 13.18 -49.63
C ILE A 409 56.24 13.67 -50.65
N ALA A 410 56.58 14.95 -50.58
CA ALA A 410 57.60 15.60 -51.41
C ALA A 410 58.65 16.35 -50.56
N PRO A 411 59.88 16.53 -51.08
CA PRO A 411 60.89 17.38 -50.45
C PRO A 411 60.43 18.84 -50.35
N ILE A 412 60.86 19.55 -49.31
CA ILE A 412 60.62 20.99 -49.17
C ILE A 412 61.57 21.73 -50.15
N PRO A 413 61.05 22.56 -51.09
CA PRO A 413 61.91 23.28 -52.02
C PRO A 413 62.79 24.32 -51.31
N LEU A 414 64.06 24.44 -51.70
CA LEU A 414 64.99 25.44 -51.13
C LEU A 414 64.46 26.88 -51.31
N GLU A 415 63.82 27.18 -52.43
CA GLU A 415 63.14 28.46 -52.70
C GLU A 415 62.10 28.81 -51.63
N ARG A 416 61.35 27.80 -51.16
CA ARG A 416 60.37 27.98 -50.07
C ARG A 416 61.08 28.21 -48.73
N ALA A 417 62.14 27.45 -48.46
CA ALA A 417 62.91 27.58 -47.23
C ALA A 417 63.62 28.94 -47.10
N ARG A 418 64.06 29.54 -48.22
CA ARG A 418 64.65 30.87 -48.25
C ARG A 418 63.73 31.98 -47.75
N ARG A 419 62.40 31.81 -47.84
CA ARG A 419 61.44 32.79 -47.31
C ARG A 419 61.54 32.98 -45.80
N LEU A 420 62.08 32.00 -45.07
CA LEU A 420 62.37 32.15 -43.64
C LEU A 420 63.51 33.14 -43.35
N LEU A 421 64.31 33.54 -44.35
CA LEU A 421 65.32 34.58 -44.15
C LEU A 421 64.68 35.97 -44.02
N ASP A 422 63.43 36.14 -44.46
CA ASP A 422 62.71 37.41 -44.42
C ASP A 422 61.99 37.61 -43.07
N ILE A 423 61.88 36.57 -42.23
CA ILE A 423 61.29 36.68 -40.89
C ILE A 423 62.37 36.97 -39.84
N SER A 424 62.01 37.75 -38.82
CA SER A 424 62.91 38.10 -37.72
C SER A 424 62.46 37.43 -36.43
N GLY A 425 63.42 36.85 -35.70
CA GLY A 425 63.21 36.50 -34.29
C GLY A 425 63.08 37.78 -33.48
N VAL A 426 62.08 37.84 -32.60
CA VAL A 426 61.78 39.01 -31.78
C VAL A 426 61.76 38.63 -30.31
N THR A 427 61.94 39.63 -29.45
CA THR A 427 61.52 39.54 -28.05
C THR A 427 60.24 40.34 -27.85
N PHE A 428 59.38 39.86 -26.95
CA PHE A 428 58.10 40.50 -26.66
C PHE A 428 57.70 40.31 -25.20
N ARG A 429 56.78 41.17 -24.73
CA ARG A 429 56.12 41.02 -23.43
C ARG A 429 54.64 40.80 -23.67
N SER A 430 54.02 39.89 -22.91
CA SER A 430 52.60 39.57 -23.07
C SER A 430 51.73 40.72 -22.55
N THR A 431 50.68 41.05 -23.31
CA THR A 431 49.62 41.97 -22.87
C THR A 431 48.42 41.21 -22.29
N LEU A 432 48.49 39.87 -22.19
CA LEU A 432 47.40 39.06 -21.67
C LEU A 432 47.30 39.18 -20.14
N ALA A 433 46.09 39.35 -19.64
CA ALA A 433 45.83 39.64 -18.22
C ALA A 433 46.31 38.56 -17.23
N ASN A 434 46.56 37.33 -17.69
CA ASN A 434 46.98 36.21 -16.86
C ASN A 434 48.49 35.92 -16.94
N ASP A 435 49.22 36.63 -17.78
CA ASP A 435 50.66 36.47 -17.93
C ASP A 435 51.39 37.50 -17.07
N ASN A 436 52.66 37.21 -16.75
CA ASN A 436 53.51 38.18 -16.07
C ASN A 436 53.91 39.29 -17.07
N PRO A 437 53.51 40.56 -16.86
CA PRO A 437 53.81 41.65 -17.81
C PRO A 437 55.30 41.98 -17.89
N ASP A 438 56.08 41.64 -16.85
CA ASP A 438 57.51 41.91 -16.82
C ASP A 438 58.35 40.80 -17.48
N GLN A 439 57.73 39.65 -17.78
CA GLN A 439 58.41 38.53 -18.40
C GLN A 439 58.67 38.80 -19.88
N GLU A 440 59.95 38.79 -20.25
CA GLU A 440 60.35 38.80 -21.65
C GLU A 440 60.24 37.38 -22.24
N HIS A 441 59.66 37.30 -23.42
CA HIS A 441 59.51 36.09 -24.21
C HIS A 441 60.27 36.26 -25.53
N ILE A 442 60.71 35.14 -26.11
CA ILE A 442 61.40 35.10 -27.40
C ILE A 442 60.54 34.29 -28.37
N GLY A 443 60.39 34.77 -29.60
CA GLY A 443 59.62 34.05 -30.61
C GLY A 443 59.58 34.75 -31.95
N PHE A 444 58.54 34.43 -32.71
CA PHE A 444 58.19 35.06 -33.98
C PHE A 444 56.79 35.67 -33.88
N ILE A 445 56.54 36.71 -34.69
CA ILE A 445 55.22 37.28 -34.88
C ILE A 445 54.46 36.44 -35.92
N ALA A 446 53.22 36.04 -35.61
CA ALA A 446 52.46 35.11 -36.43
C ALA A 446 52.13 35.70 -37.81
N GLU A 447 51.89 37.01 -37.89
CA GLU A 447 51.61 37.75 -39.12
C GLU A 447 52.81 37.74 -40.07
N ASP A 448 54.01 38.03 -39.56
CA ASP A 448 55.25 38.03 -40.37
C ASP A 448 55.53 36.62 -40.91
N VAL A 449 55.33 35.60 -40.08
CA VAL A 449 55.46 34.19 -40.49
C VAL A 449 54.42 33.82 -41.54
N ALA A 450 53.17 34.26 -41.38
CA ALA A 450 52.09 33.97 -42.33
C ALA A 450 52.35 34.61 -43.70
N VAL A 451 52.98 35.78 -43.76
CA VAL A 451 53.39 36.42 -45.03
C VAL A 451 54.47 35.60 -45.74
N ALA A 452 55.46 35.11 -45.01
CA ALA A 452 56.55 34.31 -45.58
C ALA A 452 56.09 32.91 -46.02
N ASP A 453 55.38 32.21 -45.14
CA ASP A 453 54.79 30.89 -45.41
C ASP A 453 53.52 30.68 -44.58
N PRO A 454 52.33 30.82 -45.20
CA PRO A 454 51.05 30.67 -44.51
C PRO A 454 50.87 29.36 -43.74
N SER A 455 51.56 28.27 -44.14
CA SER A 455 51.44 26.95 -43.51
C SER A 455 52.18 26.82 -42.18
N LEU A 456 53.07 27.77 -41.87
CA LEU A 456 53.80 27.85 -40.61
C LEU A 456 53.06 28.68 -39.56
N ALA A 457 51.93 29.31 -39.90
CA ALA A 457 51.05 29.99 -38.95
C ALA A 457 49.79 29.17 -38.62
N THR A 458 49.22 29.43 -37.45
CA THR A 458 47.85 29.03 -37.10
C THR A 458 46.94 30.25 -37.18
N TYR A 459 45.66 30.02 -37.45
CA TYR A 459 44.68 31.08 -37.70
C TYR A 459 43.53 30.98 -36.70
N ASP A 460 43.00 32.13 -36.29
CA ASP A 460 41.80 32.21 -35.49
C ASP A 460 40.54 31.91 -36.32
N ALA A 461 39.37 31.93 -35.68
CA ALA A 461 38.09 31.70 -36.33
C ALA A 461 37.72 32.73 -37.42
N LYS A 462 38.40 33.89 -37.45
CA LYS A 462 38.23 34.94 -38.46
C LYS A 462 39.25 34.84 -39.59
N GLY A 463 40.14 33.85 -39.54
CA GLY A 463 41.20 33.66 -40.52
C GLY A 463 42.40 34.60 -40.32
N LEU A 464 42.54 35.23 -39.15
CA LEU A 464 43.71 36.04 -38.81
C LEU A 464 44.81 35.17 -38.22
N PRO A 465 46.09 35.40 -38.55
CA PRO A 465 47.20 34.73 -37.88
C PRO A 465 47.11 34.90 -36.36
N ASN A 466 47.25 33.80 -35.62
CA ASN A 466 47.07 33.77 -34.16
C ASN A 466 48.20 33.03 -33.44
N GLY A 467 49.02 32.26 -34.16
CA GLY A 467 50.14 31.55 -33.59
C GLY A 467 51.08 31.01 -34.66
N VAL A 468 52.20 30.44 -34.21
CA VAL A 468 53.23 29.88 -35.08
C VAL A 468 53.34 28.38 -34.81
N ASN A 469 53.37 27.58 -35.87
CA ASN A 469 53.66 26.16 -35.82
C ASN A 469 55.17 25.95 -35.65
N TYR A 470 55.68 26.27 -34.47
CA TYR A 470 57.12 26.18 -34.14
C TYR A 470 57.69 24.78 -34.36
N ASP A 471 56.88 23.74 -34.24
CA ASP A 471 57.25 22.34 -34.52
C ASP A 471 57.67 22.09 -35.97
N ARG A 472 57.17 22.92 -36.90
CA ARG A 472 57.43 22.76 -38.35
C ARG A 472 58.60 23.60 -38.83
N VAL A 473 58.93 24.69 -38.14
CA VAL A 473 60.00 25.62 -38.52
C VAL A 473 61.36 24.91 -38.67
N PRO A 474 61.82 24.04 -37.73
CA PRO A 474 63.08 23.33 -37.87
C PRO A 474 63.20 22.47 -39.13
N ALA A 475 62.09 21.86 -39.59
CA ALA A 475 62.10 21.05 -40.80
C ALA A 475 62.38 21.89 -42.05
N VAL A 476 61.91 23.13 -42.08
CA VAL A 476 62.18 24.08 -43.17
C VAL A 476 63.59 24.66 -43.05
N LEU A 477 64.03 25.01 -41.83
CA LEU A 477 65.40 25.51 -41.58
C LEU A 477 66.47 24.50 -42.00
N LEU A 478 66.22 23.19 -41.86
CA LEU A 478 67.15 22.15 -42.29
C LEU A 478 67.48 22.25 -43.79
N GLU A 479 66.48 22.49 -44.64
CA GLU A 479 66.71 22.61 -46.08
C GLU A 479 67.45 23.91 -46.42
N LEU A 480 67.21 24.98 -45.67
CA LEU A 480 67.98 26.22 -45.81
C LEU A 480 69.46 26.00 -45.45
N ILE A 481 69.75 25.28 -44.36
CA ILE A 481 71.11 24.94 -43.93
C ILE A 481 71.82 24.10 -44.99
N LYS A 482 71.17 23.06 -45.54
CA LYS A 482 71.72 22.26 -46.64
C LYS A 482 72.05 23.12 -47.86
N GLY A 483 71.20 24.09 -48.19
CA GLY A 483 71.44 25.04 -49.27
C GLY A 483 72.63 25.97 -49.00
N LEU A 484 72.81 26.41 -47.75
CA LEU A 484 73.97 27.20 -47.33
C LEU A 484 75.26 26.37 -47.42
N GLU A 485 75.26 25.14 -46.93
CA GLU A 485 76.41 24.24 -47.00
C GLU A 485 76.87 24.00 -48.45
N ALA A 486 75.94 23.72 -49.37
CA ALA A 486 76.25 23.55 -50.79
C ALA A 486 76.86 24.83 -51.42
N ARG A 487 76.36 26.00 -51.02
CA ARG A 487 76.90 27.28 -51.47
C ARG A 487 78.30 27.53 -50.91
N VAL A 488 78.55 27.21 -49.64
CA VAL A 488 79.87 27.32 -49.01
C VAL A 488 80.88 26.45 -49.74
N GLN A 489 80.57 25.17 -49.97
CA GLN A 489 81.45 24.26 -50.72
C GLN A 489 81.78 24.79 -52.13
N THR A 490 80.79 25.35 -52.82
CA THR A 490 80.99 25.95 -54.15
C THR A 490 81.92 27.17 -54.08
N LEU A 491 81.78 28.01 -53.06
CA LEU A 491 82.63 29.18 -52.86
C LEU A 491 84.06 28.77 -52.49
N GLU A 492 84.23 27.79 -51.61
CA GLU A 492 85.54 27.25 -51.22
C GLU A 492 86.29 26.68 -52.43
N ALA A 493 85.62 25.89 -53.28
CA ALA A 493 86.21 25.35 -54.50
C ALA A 493 86.65 26.46 -55.47
N ARG A 494 85.86 27.54 -55.59
CA ARG A 494 86.23 28.70 -56.42
C ARG A 494 87.43 29.44 -55.85
N VAL A 495 87.49 29.63 -54.54
CA VAL A 495 88.64 30.27 -53.88
C VAL A 495 89.91 29.44 -54.10
N GLN A 496 89.86 28.12 -53.90
CA GLN A 496 91.00 27.24 -54.16
C GLN A 496 91.48 27.29 -55.62
N ALA A 497 90.54 27.32 -56.58
CA ALA A 497 90.88 27.44 -57.99
C ALA A 497 91.54 28.80 -58.32
N LEU A 498 91.07 29.88 -57.70
CA LEU A 498 91.66 31.22 -57.85
C LEU A 498 93.05 31.30 -57.22
N GLU A 499 93.25 30.74 -56.02
CA GLU A 499 94.55 30.66 -55.34
C GLU A 499 95.56 29.84 -56.15
N ALA A 500 95.15 28.68 -56.67
CA ALA A 500 95.99 27.86 -57.56
C ALA A 500 96.34 28.57 -58.87
N GLY A 501 95.43 29.41 -59.40
CA GLY A 501 95.68 30.25 -60.56
C GLY A 501 96.68 31.37 -60.28
N ALA A 502 96.57 32.04 -59.14
CA ALA A 502 97.47 33.12 -58.72
C ALA A 502 98.92 32.63 -58.50
N LEU A 503 99.09 31.44 -57.93
CA LEU A 503 100.39 30.79 -57.75
C LEU A 503 101.10 30.44 -59.06
N ARG A 504 100.36 30.20 -60.16
CA ARG A 504 100.94 29.95 -61.49
C ARG A 504 101.41 31.22 -62.20
N THR A 505 100.91 32.39 -61.80
CA THR A 505 101.28 33.69 -62.39
C THR A 505 102.43 34.39 -61.65
N SER A 506 102.85 33.89 -60.49
CA SER A 506 103.92 34.47 -59.67
C SER A 506 105.28 33.74 -59.75
N THR A 507 105.40 32.72 -60.59
CA THR A 507 106.65 32.05 -60.99
C THR A 507 106.95 32.38 -62.43
#